data_AF-A0A831XLJ5-F1
#
_entry.id   AF-A0A831XLJ5-F1
#
_cell.length_a   1.000
_cell.length_b   1.000
_cell.length_c   1.000
_cell.angle_alpha   90.00
_cell.angle_beta   90.00
_cell.angle_gamma   90.00
#
_symmetry.space_group_name_H-M   'P 1'
#
loop_
_entity.id
_entity.type
_entity.pdbx_description
1 polymer ?
#
loop_
_entity_poly.entity_id
_entity_poly.type
_entity_poly.pdbx_seq_one_letter_code
_entity_poly.pdbx_strand_id
1 'polypeptide(L)'
;MMPDDWEPKEKDKTRLCPSCRMQISVLATKCRFCGESVTRPRVEDRHLTIHDLGGDAPGEYKVSDSIVTALEAFRVDEQARREADGAEGIPSPEGAVEGLDVRGIGPVRGASTKRETGPQWFVLALVLVAAALLVSVAAGTWASHVWARAGGVHVAAAPASRAAWEQSDEKDDLVRTLAGAVEAVKRNETDANLKRADMVRERIAREVDALLRAHPFQIKNVERAHDLMRRVRQIDSSHPVLQAAGAEVDEDYYAYSMTLVNLDEQSGTGVVRYTYPRAGDPAQEKVAKGDKIRGRFVVRGVGPDYLLLEDVLRPSASGVPRLFRLYRDGRIVASGRAGGGTSG
;
A
#
# COMPACT_ATOMS: atom_id res chain seq x y z
N MET A 1 -70.10 -22.49 -2.29
CA MET A 1 -69.65 -21.36 -3.11
C MET A 1 -68.32 -20.89 -2.55
N MET A 2 -67.22 -21.33 -3.16
CA MET A 2 -65.90 -20.75 -2.93
C MET A 2 -65.65 -19.76 -4.08
N PRO A 3 -65.12 -18.56 -3.83
CA PRO A 3 -64.85 -17.60 -4.89
C PRO A 3 -63.69 -18.08 -5.77
N ASP A 4 -63.97 -18.23 -7.06
CA ASP A 4 -63.09 -18.67 -8.15
C ASP A 4 -62.18 -17.52 -8.66
N ASP A 5 -61.47 -16.83 -7.76
CA ASP A 5 -60.59 -15.71 -8.13
C ASP A 5 -59.10 -16.12 -8.14
N TRP A 6 -58.79 -17.32 -8.65
CA TRP A 6 -57.42 -17.70 -9.00
C TRP A 6 -57.12 -17.25 -10.43
N GLU A 7 -56.85 -15.96 -10.60
CA GLU A 7 -56.14 -15.50 -11.78
C GLU A 7 -54.69 -16.04 -11.72
N PRO A 8 -54.18 -16.68 -12.78
CA PRO A 8 -52.81 -17.14 -12.81
C PRO A 8 -51.88 -15.93 -12.76
N LYS A 9 -51.32 -15.65 -11.57
CA LYS A 9 -50.28 -14.63 -11.35
C LYS A 9 -49.23 -14.74 -12.45
N GLU A 10 -49.02 -13.63 -13.16
CA GLU A 10 -48.00 -13.50 -14.19
C GLU A 10 -46.71 -14.19 -13.73
N LYS A 11 -46.18 -15.08 -14.58
CA LYS A 11 -45.00 -15.87 -14.25
C LYS A 11 -43.87 -14.92 -13.84
N ASP A 12 -43.43 -15.04 -12.60
CA ASP A 12 -42.31 -14.25 -12.06
C ASP A 12 -41.11 -14.32 -13.02
N LYS A 13 -40.59 -13.15 -13.38
CA LYS A 13 -39.40 -13.06 -14.24
C LYS A 13 -38.23 -13.79 -13.56
N THR A 14 -37.57 -14.69 -14.30
CA THR A 14 -36.41 -15.46 -13.83
C THR A 14 -35.10 -14.96 -14.46
N ARG A 15 -34.00 -15.04 -13.70
CA ARG A 15 -32.61 -14.81 -14.16
C ARG A 15 -31.74 -16.04 -13.85
N LEU A 16 -30.56 -16.15 -14.46
CA LEU A 16 -29.61 -17.22 -14.15
C LEU A 16 -28.70 -16.80 -12.98
N CYS A 17 -28.44 -17.73 -12.06
CA CYS A 17 -27.43 -17.54 -11.02
C CYS A 17 -26.03 -17.38 -11.66
N PRO A 18 -25.24 -16.36 -11.29
CA PRO A 18 -23.90 -16.13 -11.87
C PRO A 18 -22.93 -17.27 -11.59
N SER A 19 -23.09 -17.97 -10.46
CA SER A 19 -22.17 -19.03 -10.03
C SER A 19 -22.52 -20.40 -10.59
N CYS A 20 -23.80 -20.79 -10.51
CA CYS A 20 -24.23 -22.14 -10.87
C CYS A 20 -25.12 -22.21 -12.13
N ARG A 21 -25.43 -21.07 -12.76
CA ARG A 21 -26.25 -20.95 -13.98
C ARG A 21 -27.66 -21.55 -13.92
N MET A 22 -28.19 -21.79 -12.72
CA MET A 22 -29.56 -22.28 -12.55
C MET A 22 -30.56 -21.11 -12.50
N GLN A 23 -31.80 -21.33 -12.98
CA GLN A 23 -32.85 -20.31 -12.99
C GLN A 23 -33.32 -19.96 -11.56
N ILE A 24 -33.24 -18.68 -11.22
CA ILE A 24 -33.66 -18.10 -9.94
C ILE A 24 -34.60 -16.91 -10.21
N SER A 25 -35.45 -16.54 -9.24
CA SER A 25 -36.27 -15.31 -9.36
C SER A 25 -35.37 -14.08 -9.46
N VAL A 26 -35.78 -13.07 -10.24
CA VAL A 26 -35.07 -11.79 -10.35
C VAL A 26 -34.91 -11.10 -8.99
N LEU A 27 -35.86 -11.32 -8.07
CA LEU A 27 -35.84 -10.75 -6.72
C LEU A 27 -35.04 -11.57 -5.70
N ALA A 28 -34.51 -12.74 -6.07
CA ALA A 28 -33.78 -13.60 -5.15
C ALA A 28 -32.41 -13.00 -4.76
N THR A 29 -32.16 -12.92 -3.45
CA THR A 29 -30.90 -12.48 -2.84
C THR A 29 -29.94 -13.64 -2.53
N LYS A 30 -30.42 -14.88 -2.58
CA LYS A 30 -29.61 -16.10 -2.50
C LYS A 30 -30.07 -17.13 -3.52
N CYS A 31 -29.13 -17.89 -4.08
CA CYS A 31 -29.43 -18.99 -4.97
C CYS A 31 -29.97 -20.18 -4.17
N ARG A 32 -31.17 -20.69 -4.52
CA ARG A 32 -31.74 -21.88 -3.87
C ARG A 32 -30.97 -23.18 -4.14
N PHE A 33 -30.08 -23.18 -5.15
CA PHE A 33 -29.33 -24.36 -5.57
C PHE A 33 -27.93 -24.42 -4.98
N CYS A 34 -27.15 -23.33 -5.08
CA CYS A 34 -25.76 -23.30 -4.58
C CYS A 34 -25.57 -22.52 -3.27
N GLY A 35 -26.60 -21.83 -2.77
CA GLY A 35 -26.54 -21.05 -1.52
C GLY A 35 -25.82 -19.70 -1.62
N GLU A 36 -25.19 -19.39 -2.75
CA GLU A 36 -24.42 -18.16 -2.93
C GLU A 36 -25.31 -16.91 -2.92
N SER A 37 -24.84 -15.86 -2.26
CA SER A 37 -25.52 -14.56 -2.24
C SER A 37 -25.44 -13.89 -3.60
N VAL A 38 -26.59 -13.72 -4.24
CA VAL A 38 -26.70 -13.05 -5.53
C VAL A 38 -27.04 -11.59 -5.29
N THR A 39 -26.17 -10.70 -5.73
CA THR A 39 -26.42 -9.26 -5.67
C THR A 39 -27.77 -8.95 -6.32
N ARG A 40 -28.61 -8.17 -5.62
CA ARG A 40 -29.85 -7.66 -6.19
C ARG A 40 -29.46 -6.97 -7.50
N PRO A 41 -30.07 -7.32 -8.65
CA PRO A 41 -29.76 -6.60 -9.87
C PRO A 41 -29.99 -5.13 -9.52
N ARG A 42 -28.97 -4.28 -9.71
CA ARG A 42 -29.18 -2.84 -9.60
C ARG A 42 -30.41 -2.59 -10.45
N VAL A 43 -31.45 -2.04 -9.84
CA VAL A 43 -32.60 -1.54 -10.59
C VAL A 43 -31.94 -0.68 -11.66
N GLU A 44 -31.97 -1.11 -12.92
CA GLU A 44 -31.42 -0.32 -14.00
C GLU A 44 -32.04 1.05 -13.79
N ASP A 45 -31.18 2.06 -13.57
CA ASP A 45 -31.63 3.41 -13.35
C ASP A 45 -32.59 3.70 -14.48
N ARG A 46 -33.89 3.77 -14.17
CA ARG A 46 -34.90 4.01 -15.19
C ARG A 46 -34.53 5.38 -15.71
N HIS A 47 -33.95 5.43 -16.91
CA HIS A 47 -33.72 6.66 -17.61
C HIS A 47 -35.11 7.18 -17.98
N LEU A 48 -35.72 7.88 -17.02
CA LEU A 48 -36.95 8.62 -17.24
C LEU A 48 -36.59 9.67 -18.28
N THR A 49 -37.11 9.50 -19.48
CA THR A 49 -36.96 10.50 -20.52
C THR A 49 -37.76 11.74 -20.12
N ILE A 50 -37.44 12.89 -20.72
CA ILE A 50 -38.18 14.14 -20.48
C ILE A 50 -39.69 13.93 -20.74
N HIS A 51 -40.04 13.02 -21.65
CA HIS A 51 -41.41 12.59 -21.91
C HIS A 51 -42.07 11.83 -20.74
N ASP A 52 -41.34 10.98 -20.02
CA ASP A 52 -41.85 10.24 -18.85
C ASP A 52 -42.06 11.15 -17.63
N LEU A 53 -41.40 12.32 -17.62
CA LEU A 53 -41.54 13.35 -16.60
C LEU A 53 -42.63 14.39 -16.93
N GLY A 54 -43.39 14.19 -18.01
CA GLY A 54 -44.43 15.13 -18.44
C GLY A 54 -43.88 16.43 -19.03
N GLY A 55 -42.63 16.43 -19.49
CA GLY A 55 -42.08 17.53 -20.25
C GLY A 55 -42.68 17.58 -21.66
N ASP A 56 -43.16 18.75 -22.06
CA ASP A 56 -43.64 19.01 -23.41
C ASP A 56 -42.56 18.60 -24.43
N ALA A 57 -43.01 18.00 -25.54
CA ALA A 57 -42.13 17.60 -26.65
C ALA A 57 -41.23 18.78 -27.07
N PRO A 58 -39.97 18.53 -27.47
CA PRO A 58 -39.01 19.59 -27.74
C PRO A 58 -39.53 20.51 -28.84
N GLY A 59 -40.12 21.63 -28.44
CA GLY A 59 -40.10 22.83 -29.25
C GLY A 59 -38.64 23.14 -29.50
N GLU A 60 -38.28 23.34 -30.77
CA GLU A 60 -36.94 23.69 -31.23
C GLU A 60 -36.39 24.82 -30.33
N TYR A 61 -35.53 24.44 -29.36
CA TYR A 61 -34.96 25.38 -28.40
C TYR A 61 -33.96 26.25 -29.16
N LYS A 62 -34.43 27.36 -29.70
CA LYS A 62 -33.58 28.40 -30.27
C LYS A 62 -32.87 29.09 -29.11
N VAL A 63 -31.62 28.69 -28.89
CA VAL A 63 -30.69 29.43 -28.02
C VAL A 63 -30.71 30.88 -28.49
N SER A 64 -31.06 31.81 -27.60
CA SER A 64 -31.12 33.24 -27.96
C SER A 64 -29.75 33.72 -28.42
N ASP A 65 -29.69 34.46 -29.53
CA ASP A 65 -28.43 34.97 -30.12
C ASP A 65 -27.54 35.70 -29.10
N SER A 66 -28.15 36.37 -28.12
CA SER A 66 -27.47 37.00 -26.98
C SER A 66 -26.52 36.06 -26.21
N ILE A 67 -26.91 34.79 -26.01
CA ILE A 67 -26.10 33.81 -25.27
C ILE A 67 -24.92 33.35 -26.12
N VAL A 68 -25.15 33.18 -27.42
CA VAL A 68 -24.09 32.81 -28.37
C VAL A 68 -23.05 33.93 -28.44
N THR A 69 -23.48 35.18 -28.56
CA THR A 69 -22.58 36.35 -28.54
C THR A 69 -21.81 36.47 -27.23
N ALA A 70 -22.45 36.22 -26.08
CA ALA A 70 -21.77 36.26 -24.78
C ALA A 70 -20.71 35.15 -24.64
N LEU A 71 -21.00 33.94 -25.13
CA LEU A 71 -20.06 32.83 -25.13
C LEU A 71 -18.88 33.05 -26.08
N GLU A 72 -19.12 33.67 -27.23
CA GLU A 72 -18.05 34.05 -28.16
C GLU A 72 -17.18 35.16 -27.60
N ALA A 73 -17.76 36.19 -26.98
CA ALA A 73 -17.02 37.25 -26.31
C ALA A 73 -16.13 36.69 -25.18
N PHE A 74 -16.63 35.73 -24.40
CA PHE A 74 -15.84 35.09 -23.35
C PHE A 74 -14.66 34.28 -23.90
N ARG A 75 -14.83 33.56 -25.02
CA ARG A 75 -13.73 32.82 -25.66
C ARG A 75 -12.64 33.75 -26.18
N VAL A 76 -13.02 34.89 -26.75
CA VAL A 76 -12.07 35.90 -27.22
C VAL A 76 -11.28 36.50 -26.06
N ASP A 77 -11.93 36.80 -24.93
CA ASP A 77 -11.26 37.35 -23.74
C ASP A 77 -10.28 36.36 -23.09
N GLU A 78 -10.64 35.07 -22.98
CA GLU A 78 -9.73 34.01 -22.49
C GLU A 78 -8.49 33.86 -23.38
N GLN A 79 -8.66 33.96 -24.69
CA GLN A 79 -7.55 33.84 -25.63
C GLN A 79 -6.62 35.05 -25.55
N ALA A 80 -7.19 36.26 -25.44
CA ALA A 80 -6.42 37.49 -25.24
C ALA A 80 -5.62 37.47 -23.92
N ARG A 81 -6.20 36.92 -22.83
CA ARG A 81 -5.48 36.73 -21.56
C ARG A 81 -4.29 35.77 -21.69
N ARG A 82 -4.46 34.65 -22.39
CA ARG A 82 -3.36 33.69 -22.62
C ARG A 82 -2.24 34.27 -23.48
N GLU A 83 -2.57 35.12 -24.45
CA GLU A 83 -1.58 35.82 -25.27
C GLU A 83 -0.82 36.90 -24.49
N ALA A 84 -1.50 37.62 -23.60
CA ALA A 84 -0.87 38.59 -22.69
C ALA A 84 0.08 37.90 -21.68
N ASP A 85 -0.38 36.82 -21.05
CA ASP A 85 0.41 36.04 -20.10
C ASP A 85 1.55 35.26 -20.77
N GLY A 86 1.44 34.97 -22.07
CA GLY A 86 2.48 34.31 -22.88
C GLY A 86 3.55 35.25 -23.45
N ALA A 87 3.30 36.57 -23.47
CA ALA A 87 4.22 37.58 -24.00
C ALA A 87 5.15 38.18 -22.93
N GLU A 88 4.76 38.13 -21.65
CA GLU A 88 5.70 38.38 -20.55
C GLU A 88 6.53 37.12 -20.31
N GLY A 89 7.60 36.98 -21.11
CA GLY A 89 8.62 35.97 -20.89
C GLY A 89 9.08 36.01 -19.43
N ILE A 90 8.79 34.94 -18.70
CA ILE A 90 9.31 34.69 -17.36
C ILE A 90 10.84 34.87 -17.43
N PRO A 91 11.41 35.89 -16.77
CA PRO A 91 12.85 36.03 -16.73
C PRO A 91 13.43 34.81 -16.00
N SER A 92 14.26 34.07 -16.72
CA SER A 92 15.10 33.00 -16.17
C SER A 92 15.86 33.53 -14.95
N PRO A 93 15.75 32.90 -13.75
CA PRO A 93 16.51 33.32 -12.59
C PRO A 93 17.94 32.76 -12.70
N GLU A 94 18.73 33.32 -13.62
CA GLU A 94 20.18 33.18 -13.60
C GLU A 94 20.80 34.43 -12.95
N GLY A 95 21.22 34.26 -11.69
CA GLY A 95 22.28 35.06 -11.08
C GLY A 95 21.85 36.32 -10.33
N ALA A 96 21.89 36.26 -8.99
CA ALA A 96 22.48 37.30 -8.11
C ALA A 96 22.11 37.01 -6.64
N VAL A 97 22.99 36.32 -5.91
CA VAL A 97 23.06 36.47 -4.45
C VAL A 97 24.53 36.62 -4.06
N GLU A 98 25.10 37.76 -4.44
CA GLU A 98 26.30 38.30 -3.80
C GLU A 98 25.88 39.36 -2.77
N GLY A 99 26.50 39.29 -1.60
CA GLY A 99 26.66 40.46 -0.73
C GLY A 99 25.63 40.62 0.38
N LEU A 100 25.84 39.93 1.50
CA LEU A 100 25.61 40.56 2.81
C LEU A 100 26.89 40.47 3.65
N ASP A 101 27.55 41.62 3.69
CA ASP A 101 28.76 41.95 4.44
C ASP A 101 28.39 42.18 5.92
N VAL A 102 28.89 41.32 6.81
CA VAL A 102 28.90 41.59 8.26
C VAL A 102 30.34 41.70 8.71
N ARG A 103 30.84 42.93 8.65
CA ARG A 103 32.09 43.40 9.25
C ARG A 103 31.93 43.63 10.75
N GLY A 104 33.01 43.32 11.47
CA GLY A 104 33.28 43.75 12.85
C GLY A 104 33.10 42.59 13.82
N ILE A 105 34.14 42.02 14.42
CA ILE A 105 35.06 42.67 15.35
C ILE A 105 36.40 41.91 15.27
N GLY A 106 37.51 42.65 15.10
CA GLY A 106 38.84 42.09 14.85
C GLY A 106 39.54 41.49 16.08
N PRO A 107 40.68 40.80 15.90
CA PRO A 107 41.55 40.45 17.00
C PRO A 107 42.71 41.45 17.13
N VAL A 108 42.78 42.07 18.31
CA VAL A 108 43.92 42.87 18.77
C VAL A 108 45.08 41.94 19.11
N ARG A 109 46.26 42.25 18.58
CA ARG A 109 47.54 41.63 18.95
C ARG A 109 47.95 42.03 20.36
N GLY A 110 48.49 41.05 21.09
CA GLY A 110 49.64 41.23 21.97
C GLY A 110 49.36 41.11 23.46
N ALA A 111 49.95 40.10 24.10
CA ALA A 111 50.98 40.30 25.13
C ALA A 111 51.38 38.98 25.81
N SER A 112 52.69 38.77 25.86
CA SER A 112 53.47 38.04 26.86
C SER A 112 52.81 37.85 28.24
N THR A 113 52.96 36.67 28.83
CA THR A 113 53.56 36.40 30.17
C THR A 113 53.32 34.92 30.51
N LYS A 114 54.37 34.12 30.70
CA LYS A 114 55.08 33.84 31.96
C LYS A 114 54.71 32.43 32.45
N ARG A 115 55.69 31.53 32.37
CA ARG A 115 55.74 30.21 33.03
C ARG A 115 55.46 30.42 34.52
N GLU A 116 54.32 29.93 35.00
CA GLU A 116 54.09 29.70 36.43
C GLU A 116 53.68 28.25 36.65
N THR A 117 54.45 27.65 37.55
CA THR A 117 54.36 26.30 38.08
C THR A 117 53.15 26.14 38.98
N GLY A 118 52.35 25.09 38.73
CA GLY A 118 51.36 24.54 39.65
C GLY A 118 49.91 24.95 39.32
N PRO A 119 48.89 24.13 39.66
CA PRO A 119 48.94 23.17 40.76
C PRO A 119 48.45 21.74 40.40
N GLN A 120 49.12 20.72 40.92
CA GLN A 120 48.80 19.30 40.72
C GLN A 120 47.40 18.88 41.24
N TRP A 121 46.67 19.76 41.93
CA TRP A 121 45.33 19.43 42.45
C TRP A 121 44.26 19.31 41.35
N PHE A 122 44.42 19.98 40.21
CA PHE A 122 43.46 19.83 39.09
C PHE A 122 43.50 18.44 38.46
N VAL A 123 44.69 17.81 38.38
CA VAL A 123 44.82 16.44 37.86
C VAL A 123 44.16 15.45 38.83
N LEU A 124 44.34 15.64 40.13
CA LEU A 124 43.70 14.82 41.18
C LEU A 124 42.16 14.97 41.17
N ALA A 125 41.64 16.19 40.99
CA ALA A 125 40.20 16.42 40.88
C ALA A 125 39.60 15.74 39.65
N LEU A 126 40.30 15.77 38.52
CA LEU A 126 39.84 15.16 37.26
C LEU A 126 39.83 13.62 37.35
N VAL A 127 40.84 13.03 38.01
CA VAL A 127 40.89 11.57 38.27
C VAL A 127 39.75 11.14 39.21
N LEU A 128 39.44 11.92 40.24
CA LEU A 128 38.33 11.60 41.16
C LEU A 128 36.96 11.66 40.47
N VAL A 129 36.74 12.63 39.58
CA VAL A 129 35.50 12.73 38.78
C VAL A 129 35.38 11.54 37.83
N ALA A 130 36.46 11.15 37.16
CA ALA A 130 36.47 9.98 36.27
C ALA A 130 36.20 8.67 37.03
N ALA A 131 36.78 8.51 38.23
CA ALA A 131 36.52 7.35 39.09
C ALA A 131 35.07 7.30 39.57
N ALA A 132 34.48 8.43 39.97
CA ALA A 132 33.07 8.50 40.38
C ALA A 132 32.12 8.14 39.21
N LEU A 133 32.44 8.57 37.99
CA LEU A 133 31.69 8.19 36.78
C LEU A 133 31.76 6.69 36.50
N LEU A 134 32.94 6.07 36.63
CA LEU A 134 33.10 4.63 36.43
C LEU A 134 32.34 3.81 37.49
N VAL A 135 32.34 4.24 38.75
CA VAL A 135 31.55 3.61 39.82
C VAL A 135 30.05 3.73 39.54
N SER A 136 29.59 4.87 39.01
CA SER A 136 28.18 5.10 38.66
C SER A 136 27.72 4.18 37.52
N VAL A 137 28.55 3.97 36.50
CA VAL A 137 28.25 3.05 35.38
C VAL A 137 28.29 1.59 35.82
N ALA A 138 29.23 1.22 36.70
CA ALA A 138 29.31 -0.13 37.25
C ALA A 138 28.11 -0.44 38.18
N ALA A 139 27.67 0.53 38.99
CA ALA A 139 26.50 0.39 39.85
C ALA A 139 25.19 0.24 39.03
N GLY A 140 25.06 0.97 37.91
CA GLY A 140 23.90 0.87 37.02
C GLY A 140 23.76 -0.50 36.34
N THR A 141 24.89 -1.12 35.95
CA THR A 141 24.89 -2.44 35.30
C THR A 141 24.71 -3.59 36.30
N TRP A 142 25.15 -3.44 37.55
CA TRP A 142 24.87 -4.40 38.61
C TRP A 142 23.42 -4.33 39.09
N ALA A 143 22.85 -3.13 39.24
CA ALA A 143 21.45 -2.96 39.65
C ALA A 143 20.48 -3.61 38.65
N SER A 144 20.71 -3.48 37.34
CA SER A 144 19.86 -4.09 36.32
C SER A 144 19.96 -5.62 36.30
N HIS A 145 21.14 -6.20 36.57
CA HIS A 145 21.32 -7.64 36.66
C HIS A 145 20.76 -8.27 37.95
N VAL A 146 20.78 -7.56 39.08
CA VAL A 146 20.18 -8.02 40.33
C VAL A 146 18.66 -7.90 40.29
N TRP A 147 18.10 -6.84 39.69
CA TRP A 147 16.65 -6.70 39.52
C TRP A 147 16.06 -7.75 38.56
N ALA A 148 16.82 -8.18 37.55
CA ALA A 148 16.43 -9.29 36.66
C ALA A 148 16.42 -10.66 37.36
N ARG A 149 17.11 -10.83 38.50
CA ARG A 149 17.15 -12.09 39.26
C ARG A 149 16.27 -12.10 40.52
N ALA A 150 15.93 -10.95 41.09
CA ALA A 150 15.24 -10.88 42.40
C ALA A 150 13.75 -10.45 42.34
N GLY A 151 13.21 -10.11 41.16
CA GLY A 151 11.97 -9.33 41.06
C GLY A 151 10.78 -10.01 40.40
N GLY A 152 10.51 -11.29 40.69
CA GLY A 152 9.19 -11.88 40.46
C GLY A 152 8.17 -11.32 41.46
N VAL A 153 7.81 -10.05 41.33
CA VAL A 153 6.69 -9.43 42.05
C VAL A 153 5.67 -9.01 41.00
N HIS A 154 4.66 -9.86 40.84
CA HIS A 154 3.46 -9.58 40.08
C HIS A 154 2.69 -8.43 40.75
N VAL A 155 2.98 -7.19 40.33
CA VAL A 155 1.99 -6.12 40.45
C VAL A 155 0.90 -6.47 39.44
N ALA A 156 -0.23 -6.97 39.94
CA ALA A 156 -1.44 -7.18 39.17
C ALA A 156 -2.01 -5.83 38.69
N ALA A 157 -1.39 -5.27 37.65
CA ALA A 157 -2.08 -4.38 36.74
C ALA A 157 -3.09 -5.24 35.97
N ALA A 158 -4.36 -4.82 35.99
CA ALA A 158 -5.51 -5.55 35.45
C ALA A 158 -5.19 -6.33 34.16
N PRO A 159 -5.33 -7.67 34.14
CA PRO A 159 -5.20 -8.47 32.92
C PRO A 159 -6.50 -8.35 32.11
N ALA A 160 -6.73 -7.19 31.49
CA ALA A 160 -7.91 -6.96 30.65
C ALA A 160 -7.59 -6.42 29.24
N SER A 161 -6.34 -6.11 28.90
CA SER A 161 -6.04 -5.48 27.59
C SER A 161 -4.85 -6.04 26.83
N ARG A 162 -4.23 -7.15 27.26
CA ARG A 162 -3.25 -7.87 26.41
C ARG A 162 -3.85 -9.11 25.75
N ALA A 163 -4.65 -9.88 26.49
CA ALA A 163 -5.28 -11.11 25.99
C ALA A 163 -6.49 -10.89 25.07
N ALA A 164 -7.13 -9.71 25.11
CA ALA A 164 -8.34 -9.44 24.32
C ALA A 164 -8.06 -9.16 22.83
N TRP A 165 -6.82 -8.86 22.44
CA TRP A 165 -6.46 -8.50 21.06
C TRP A 165 -5.93 -9.67 20.24
N GLU A 166 -5.68 -10.82 20.87
CA GLU A 166 -5.00 -11.98 20.27
C GLU A 166 -5.99 -13.04 19.74
N GLN A 167 -7.31 -12.81 19.89
CA GLN A 167 -8.38 -13.73 19.47
C GLN A 167 -9.46 -13.11 18.56
N SER A 168 -9.36 -11.83 18.22
CA SER A 168 -10.23 -11.21 17.20
C SER A 168 -9.70 -11.57 15.82
N ASP A 169 -10.56 -11.75 14.81
CA ASP A 169 -10.17 -11.76 13.38
C ASP A 169 -9.26 -10.55 13.09
N GLU A 170 -7.94 -10.77 13.12
CA GLU A 170 -6.94 -9.84 13.69
C GLU A 170 -6.62 -8.64 12.78
N LYS A 171 -7.10 -8.64 11.54
CA LYS A 171 -6.65 -7.72 10.48
C LYS A 171 -7.48 -6.46 10.36
N ASP A 172 -8.81 -6.60 10.47
CA ASP A 172 -9.69 -5.43 10.57
C ASP A 172 -9.42 -4.62 11.84
N ASP A 173 -8.85 -5.29 12.83
CA ASP A 173 -8.49 -4.67 14.09
C ASP A 173 -7.25 -3.77 13.98
N LEU A 174 -6.22 -4.13 13.20
CA LEU A 174 -5.03 -3.28 13.02
C LEU A 174 -5.36 -1.93 12.37
N VAL A 175 -6.19 -1.94 11.33
CA VAL A 175 -6.60 -0.72 10.60
C VAL A 175 -7.42 0.20 11.52
N ARG A 176 -8.38 -0.36 12.25
CA ARG A 176 -9.15 0.38 13.26
C ARG A 176 -8.28 0.92 14.38
N THR A 177 -7.33 0.12 14.87
CA THR A 177 -6.41 0.49 15.93
C THR A 177 -5.52 1.65 15.49
N LEU A 178 -5.04 1.64 14.24
CA LEU A 178 -4.31 2.76 13.66
C LEU A 178 -5.17 4.02 13.61
N ALA A 179 -6.41 3.91 13.10
CA ALA A 179 -7.34 5.05 13.05
C ALA A 179 -7.56 5.66 14.43
N GLY A 180 -7.80 4.84 15.45
CA GLY A 180 -7.96 5.29 16.83
C GLY A 180 -6.69 5.93 17.41
N ALA A 181 -5.51 5.38 17.10
CA ALA A 181 -4.24 5.92 17.58
C ALA A 181 -3.91 7.27 16.92
N VAL A 182 -4.08 7.39 15.61
CA VAL A 182 -3.89 8.66 14.87
C VAL A 182 -4.89 9.72 15.33
N GLU A 183 -6.14 9.35 15.56
CA GLU A 183 -7.17 10.26 16.08
C GLU A 183 -6.84 10.72 17.52
N ALA A 184 -6.30 9.85 18.37
CA ALA A 184 -5.84 10.22 19.70
C ALA A 184 -4.71 11.26 19.66
N VAL A 185 -3.76 11.11 18.72
CA VAL A 185 -2.70 12.11 18.47
C VAL A 185 -3.29 13.43 18.02
N LYS A 186 -4.25 13.42 17.07
CA LYS A 186 -4.93 14.64 16.60
C LYS A 186 -5.66 15.40 17.69
N ARG A 187 -6.27 14.69 18.65
CA ARG A 187 -7.00 15.30 19.76
C ARG A 187 -6.09 15.83 20.85
N ASN A 188 -5.03 15.10 21.18
CA ASN A 188 -4.09 15.46 22.22
C ASN A 188 -2.71 14.90 21.91
N GLU A 189 -1.82 15.76 21.42
CA GLU A 189 -0.46 15.42 21.05
C GLU A 189 0.41 15.27 22.30
N THR A 190 0.36 14.08 22.89
CA THR A 190 1.21 13.68 24.02
C THR A 190 2.21 12.63 23.57
N ASP A 191 3.39 12.57 24.20
CA ASP A 191 4.41 11.55 23.95
C ASP A 191 3.83 10.13 24.03
N ALA A 192 2.89 9.90 24.95
CA ALA A 192 2.22 8.63 25.10
C ALA A 192 1.35 8.25 23.88
N ASN A 193 0.62 9.22 23.31
CA ASN A 193 -0.20 9.00 22.12
C ASN A 193 0.65 8.82 20.86
N LEU A 194 1.70 9.63 20.69
CA LEU A 194 2.67 9.49 19.61
C LEU A 194 3.30 8.10 19.62
N LYS A 195 3.85 7.69 20.78
CA LYS A 195 4.45 6.36 20.96
C LYS A 195 3.46 5.23 20.66
N ARG A 196 2.19 5.38 21.03
CA ARG A 196 1.15 4.39 20.72
C ARG A 196 0.91 4.31 19.21
N ALA A 197 0.80 5.43 18.51
CA ALA A 197 0.63 5.45 17.06
C ALA A 197 1.82 4.79 16.35
N ASP A 198 3.05 5.11 16.78
CA ASP A 198 4.28 4.52 16.23
C ASP A 198 4.33 3.00 16.42
N MET A 199 4.00 2.51 17.61
CA MET A 199 3.91 1.06 17.87
C MET A 199 2.93 0.35 16.92
N VAL A 200 1.80 0.98 16.60
CA VAL A 200 0.80 0.40 15.69
C VAL A 200 1.31 0.42 14.25
N ARG A 201 1.93 1.52 13.81
CA ARG A 201 2.56 1.65 12.48
C ARG A 201 3.62 0.58 12.26
N GLU A 202 4.51 0.39 13.23
CA GLU A 202 5.51 -0.68 13.19
C GLU A 202 4.89 -2.08 13.16
N ARG A 203 3.80 -2.32 13.91
CA ARG A 203 3.10 -3.61 13.87
C ARG A 203 2.49 -3.88 12.50
N ILE A 204 1.90 -2.87 11.86
CA ILE A 204 1.38 -2.98 10.50
C ILE A 204 2.52 -3.30 9.51
N ALA A 205 3.64 -2.59 9.59
CA ALA A 205 4.80 -2.86 8.73
C ALA A 205 5.32 -4.30 8.91
N ARG A 206 5.38 -4.82 10.15
CA ARG A 206 5.74 -6.22 10.43
C ARG A 206 4.74 -7.23 9.85
N GLU A 207 3.44 -6.97 9.96
CA GLU A 207 2.42 -7.85 9.36
C GLU A 207 2.52 -7.87 7.83
N VAL A 208 2.77 -6.71 7.22
CA VAL A 208 3.02 -6.60 5.77
C VAL A 208 4.24 -7.41 5.37
N ASP A 209 5.38 -7.25 6.06
CA ASP A 209 6.59 -8.02 5.79
C ASP A 209 6.36 -9.53 5.97
N ALA A 210 5.63 -9.94 7.01
CA ALA A 210 5.27 -11.33 7.26
C ALA A 210 4.42 -11.92 6.12
N LEU A 211 3.44 -11.15 5.60
CA LEU A 211 2.64 -11.56 4.45
C LEU A 211 3.50 -11.70 3.19
N LEU A 212 4.35 -10.71 2.91
CA LEU A 212 5.23 -10.73 1.76
C LEU A 212 6.24 -11.87 1.84
N ARG A 213 6.73 -12.26 3.02
CA ARG A 213 7.75 -13.33 3.23
C ARG A 213 7.19 -14.70 3.60
N ALA A 214 5.87 -14.84 3.61
CA ALA A 214 5.19 -16.07 4.00
C ALA A 214 5.72 -17.30 3.25
N HIS A 215 5.93 -18.40 3.99
CA HIS A 215 6.30 -19.70 3.45
C HIS A 215 5.26 -20.75 3.88
N PRO A 216 4.62 -21.48 2.94
CA PRO A 216 4.82 -21.42 1.50
C PRO A 216 4.35 -20.09 0.89
N PHE A 217 5.00 -19.67 -0.20
CA PHE A 217 4.58 -18.48 -0.94
C PHE A 217 3.16 -18.69 -1.48
N GLN A 218 2.32 -17.66 -1.36
CA GLN A 218 0.99 -17.63 -1.96
C GLN A 218 0.72 -16.23 -2.48
N ILE A 219 0.27 -16.12 -3.74
CA ILE A 219 -0.05 -14.82 -4.34
C ILE A 219 -1.13 -14.06 -3.54
N LYS A 220 -2.06 -14.79 -2.92
CA LYS A 220 -3.07 -14.26 -2.00
C LYS A 220 -2.48 -13.45 -0.85
N ASN A 221 -1.26 -13.74 -0.40
CA ASN A 221 -0.61 -12.97 0.66
C ASN A 221 -0.13 -11.60 0.16
N VAL A 222 0.33 -11.51 -1.08
CA VAL A 222 0.69 -10.23 -1.73
C VAL A 222 -0.56 -9.38 -1.93
N GLU A 223 -1.65 -9.97 -2.44
CA GLU A 223 -2.96 -9.30 -2.57
C GLU A 223 -3.48 -8.77 -1.22
N ARG A 224 -3.40 -9.61 -0.17
CA ARG A 224 -3.78 -9.21 1.20
C ARG A 224 -2.91 -8.07 1.74
N ALA A 225 -1.61 -8.09 1.49
CA ALA A 225 -0.71 -7.01 1.90
C ALA A 225 -1.05 -5.71 1.18
N HIS A 226 -1.35 -5.78 -0.12
CA HIS A 226 -1.80 -4.64 -0.93
C HIS A 226 -3.12 -4.05 -0.43
N ASP A 227 -4.13 -4.89 -0.14
CA ASP A 227 -5.39 -4.41 0.41
C ASP A 227 -5.25 -3.79 1.81
N LEU A 228 -4.41 -4.37 2.66
CA LEU A 228 -4.09 -3.80 3.97
C LEU A 228 -3.46 -2.41 3.81
N MET A 229 -2.42 -2.28 2.97
CA MET A 229 -1.73 -1.01 2.75
C MET A 229 -2.62 0.04 2.08
N ARG A 230 -3.51 -0.37 1.17
CA ARG A 230 -4.50 0.53 0.56
C ARG A 230 -5.39 1.18 1.61
N ARG A 231 -5.87 0.41 2.60
CA ARG A 231 -6.70 0.93 3.70
C ARG A 231 -5.90 1.78 4.68
N VAL A 232 -4.69 1.36 5.01
CA VAL A 232 -3.78 2.10 5.90
C VAL A 232 -3.44 3.48 5.34
N ARG A 233 -3.16 3.58 4.03
CA ARG A 233 -2.89 4.85 3.33
C ARG A 233 -4.07 5.83 3.35
N GLN A 234 -5.31 5.36 3.52
CA GLN A 234 -6.47 6.26 3.68
C GLN A 234 -6.49 6.95 5.05
N ILE A 235 -5.79 6.39 6.04
CA ILE A 235 -5.75 6.90 7.42
C ILE A 235 -4.46 7.70 7.64
N ASP A 236 -3.33 7.17 7.22
CA ASP A 236 -1.99 7.70 7.50
C ASP A 236 -1.03 7.44 6.30
N SER A 237 -1.06 8.33 5.31
CA SER A 237 -0.27 8.21 4.07
C SER A 237 1.12 8.84 4.14
N SER A 238 1.34 9.76 5.08
CA SER A 238 2.57 10.55 5.17
C SER A 238 3.66 9.90 6.04
N HIS A 239 3.31 8.89 6.86
CA HIS A 239 4.28 8.33 7.79
C HIS A 239 5.37 7.51 7.07
N PRO A 240 6.68 7.78 7.30
CA PRO A 240 7.78 7.15 6.56
C PRO A 240 7.80 5.62 6.60
N VAL A 241 7.53 5.03 7.76
CA VAL A 241 7.49 3.55 7.93
C VAL A 241 6.40 2.93 7.05
N LEU A 242 5.23 3.57 6.95
CA LEU A 242 4.12 3.07 6.15
C LEU A 242 4.34 3.32 4.66
N GLN A 243 5.01 4.43 4.29
CA GLN A 243 5.43 4.68 2.91
C GLN A 243 6.41 3.63 2.41
N ALA A 244 7.43 3.31 3.22
CA ALA A 244 8.40 2.27 2.89
C ALA A 244 7.73 0.90 2.71
N ALA A 245 6.92 0.47 3.69
CA ALA A 245 6.18 -0.78 3.59
C ALA A 245 5.23 -0.80 2.37
N GLY A 246 4.56 0.32 2.09
CA GLY A 246 3.67 0.43 0.94
C GLY A 246 4.42 0.35 -0.40
N ALA A 247 5.60 0.94 -0.51
CA ALA A 247 6.41 0.88 -1.72
C ALA A 247 6.86 -0.56 -2.03
N GLU A 248 7.26 -1.33 -1.01
CA GLU A 248 7.61 -2.75 -1.18
C GLU A 248 6.42 -3.60 -1.63
N VAL A 249 5.24 -3.34 -1.06
CA VAL A 249 4.00 -4.02 -1.43
C VAL A 249 3.59 -3.70 -2.87
N ASP A 250 3.63 -2.43 -3.27
CA ASP A 250 3.30 -2.02 -4.64
C ASP A 250 4.28 -2.62 -5.65
N GLU A 251 5.57 -2.64 -5.32
CA GLU A 251 6.59 -3.29 -6.16
C GLU A 251 6.26 -4.76 -6.39
N ASP A 252 5.95 -5.51 -5.33
CA ASP A 252 5.60 -6.92 -5.43
C ASP A 252 4.27 -7.13 -6.17
N TYR A 253 3.22 -6.40 -5.80
CA TYR A 253 1.90 -6.51 -6.42
C TYR A 253 1.96 -6.25 -7.95
N TYR A 254 2.65 -5.18 -8.38
CA TYR A 254 2.81 -4.88 -9.80
C TYR A 254 3.76 -5.84 -10.51
N ALA A 255 4.77 -6.39 -9.83
CA ALA A 255 5.63 -7.41 -10.42
C ALA A 255 4.84 -8.69 -10.74
N TYR A 256 3.96 -9.13 -9.85
CA TYR A 256 3.13 -10.31 -10.05
C TYR A 256 1.89 -10.06 -10.94
N SER A 257 1.56 -8.82 -11.27
CA SER A 257 0.42 -8.45 -12.12
C SER A 257 0.71 -8.67 -13.62
N MET A 258 0.85 -9.92 -14.03
CA MET A 258 1.17 -10.33 -15.41
C MET A 258 0.29 -11.48 -15.90
N THR A 259 0.13 -11.59 -17.21
CA THR A 259 -0.68 -12.62 -17.88
C THR A 259 0.12 -13.31 -18.98
N LEU A 260 0.02 -14.63 -19.08
CA LEU A 260 0.61 -15.38 -20.18
C LEU A 260 -0.35 -15.35 -21.38
N VAL A 261 -0.01 -14.60 -22.43
CA VAL A 261 -0.89 -14.37 -23.58
C VAL A 261 -0.77 -15.49 -24.60
N ASN A 262 0.46 -15.91 -24.89
CA ASN A 262 0.74 -16.94 -25.86
C ASN A 262 1.82 -17.89 -25.33
N LEU A 263 1.78 -19.15 -25.76
CA LEU A 263 2.80 -20.14 -25.46
C LEU A 263 2.94 -21.05 -26.67
N ASP A 264 4.17 -21.18 -27.14
CA ASP A 264 4.56 -22.04 -28.24
C ASP A 264 5.43 -23.16 -27.68
N GLU A 265 4.82 -24.34 -27.57
CA GLU A 265 5.44 -25.54 -27.01
C GLU A 265 6.57 -26.07 -27.91
N GLN A 266 6.46 -25.88 -29.23
CA GLN A 266 7.47 -26.38 -30.18
C GLN A 266 8.77 -25.57 -30.07
N SER A 267 8.67 -24.26 -29.94
CA SER A 267 9.84 -23.40 -29.73
C SER A 267 10.27 -23.27 -28.27
N GLY A 268 9.45 -23.73 -27.33
CA GLY A 268 9.70 -23.54 -25.89
C GLY A 268 9.71 -22.06 -25.50
N THR A 269 8.84 -21.26 -26.13
CA THR A 269 8.74 -19.81 -25.87
C THR A 269 7.34 -19.41 -25.41
N GLY A 270 7.24 -18.31 -24.67
CA GLY A 270 5.99 -17.71 -24.22
C GLY A 270 5.99 -16.20 -24.42
N VAL A 271 4.80 -15.60 -24.44
CA VAL A 271 4.63 -14.14 -24.46
C VAL A 271 3.89 -13.72 -23.21
N VAL A 272 4.54 -12.90 -22.39
CA VAL A 272 3.99 -12.37 -21.13
C VAL A 272 3.57 -10.93 -21.35
N ARG A 273 2.38 -10.57 -20.90
CA ARG A 273 1.85 -9.20 -20.91
C ARG A 273 1.76 -8.67 -19.49
N TYR A 274 2.24 -7.45 -19.29
CA TYR A 274 2.16 -6.76 -18.01
C TYR A 274 0.88 -5.95 -17.90
N THR A 275 0.21 -6.04 -16.75
CA THR A 275 -0.98 -5.22 -16.48
C THR A 275 -0.59 -3.77 -16.18
N TYR A 276 0.54 -3.58 -15.49
CA TYR A 276 1.08 -2.28 -15.10
C TYR A 276 2.55 -2.17 -15.55
N PRO A 277 2.81 -1.88 -16.84
CA PRO A 277 4.17 -1.65 -17.32
C PRO A 277 4.78 -0.40 -16.64
N ARG A 278 6.05 -0.46 -16.22
CA ARG A 278 6.76 0.75 -15.78
C ARG A 278 7.06 1.62 -16.98
N ALA A 279 7.27 2.92 -16.76
CA ALA A 279 7.73 3.81 -17.81
C ALA A 279 9.03 3.27 -18.43
N GLY A 280 9.00 2.99 -19.74
CA GLY A 280 10.12 2.40 -20.48
C GLY A 280 10.11 0.87 -20.60
N ASP A 281 9.33 0.14 -19.78
CA ASP A 281 9.15 -1.31 -19.95
C ASP A 281 8.25 -1.58 -21.17
N PRO A 282 8.52 -2.61 -21.99
CA PRO A 282 7.60 -3.03 -23.04
C PRO A 282 6.31 -3.58 -22.42
N ALA A 283 5.15 -3.35 -23.04
CA ALA A 283 3.87 -3.87 -22.54
C ALA A 283 3.77 -5.41 -22.60
N GLN A 284 4.54 -6.03 -23.50
CA GLN A 284 4.65 -7.47 -23.66
C GLN A 284 6.10 -7.86 -23.95
N GLU A 285 6.48 -9.05 -23.52
CA GLU A 285 7.82 -9.58 -23.71
C GLU A 285 7.74 -11.06 -24.13
N LYS A 286 8.49 -11.43 -25.17
CA LYS A 286 8.68 -12.82 -25.57
C LYS A 286 9.84 -13.40 -24.77
N VAL A 287 9.60 -14.54 -24.14
CA VAL A 287 10.54 -15.18 -23.21
C VAL A 287 10.72 -16.67 -23.50
N ALA A 288 11.91 -17.18 -23.25
CA ALA A 288 12.31 -18.57 -23.32
C ALA A 288 12.92 -19.02 -21.98
N LYS A 289 13.19 -20.33 -21.84
CA LYS A 289 13.87 -20.87 -20.65
C LYS A 289 15.23 -20.18 -20.45
N GLY A 290 15.45 -19.63 -19.26
CA GLY A 290 16.66 -18.89 -18.88
C GLY A 290 16.50 -17.37 -18.92
N ASP A 291 15.51 -16.85 -19.63
CA ASP A 291 15.28 -15.41 -19.73
C ASP A 291 14.80 -14.81 -18.42
N LYS A 292 15.02 -13.49 -18.27
CA LYS A 292 14.61 -12.69 -17.12
C LYS A 292 13.47 -11.75 -17.48
N ILE A 293 12.30 -12.01 -16.91
CA ILE A 293 11.14 -11.12 -16.97
C ILE A 293 11.37 -9.97 -15.98
N ARG A 294 11.40 -8.73 -16.50
CA ARG A 294 11.59 -7.48 -15.72
C ARG A 294 12.80 -7.50 -14.79
N GLY A 295 13.85 -8.23 -15.17
CA GLY A 295 15.05 -8.42 -14.34
C GLY A 295 14.84 -9.18 -13.02
N ARG A 296 13.60 -9.65 -12.72
CA ARG A 296 13.20 -10.25 -11.44
C ARG A 296 12.85 -11.72 -11.52
N PHE A 297 12.11 -12.14 -12.54
CA PHE A 297 11.65 -13.53 -12.63
C PHE A 297 12.47 -14.29 -13.68
N VAL A 298 13.10 -15.39 -13.28
CA VAL A 298 13.83 -16.28 -14.20
C VAL A 298 12.88 -17.36 -14.71
N VAL A 299 12.78 -17.53 -16.02
CA VAL A 299 11.99 -18.61 -16.61
C VAL A 299 12.75 -19.93 -16.45
N ARG A 300 12.27 -20.80 -15.56
CA ARG A 300 12.87 -22.12 -15.30
C ARG A 300 12.39 -23.19 -16.26
N GLY A 301 11.19 -23.04 -16.82
CA GLY A 301 10.64 -23.95 -17.81
C GLY A 301 9.37 -23.42 -18.45
N VAL A 302 9.07 -23.95 -19.64
CA VAL A 302 7.85 -23.70 -20.40
C VAL A 302 7.09 -25.02 -20.41
N GLY A 303 5.93 -25.04 -19.76
CA GLY A 303 5.00 -26.18 -19.76
C GLY A 303 3.95 -26.05 -20.86
N PRO A 304 3.01 -27.00 -20.96
CA PRO A 304 1.98 -26.98 -22.02
C PRO A 304 1.01 -25.78 -21.91
N ASP A 305 0.70 -25.33 -20.69
CA ASP A 305 -0.24 -24.25 -20.41
C ASP A 305 0.27 -23.22 -19.38
N TYR A 306 1.54 -23.33 -18.96
CA TYR A 306 2.13 -22.47 -17.95
C TYR A 306 3.61 -22.14 -18.19
N LEU A 307 4.08 -21.04 -17.61
CA LEU A 307 5.51 -20.76 -17.40
C LEU A 307 5.89 -21.06 -15.95
N LEU A 308 6.96 -21.83 -15.73
CA LEU A 308 7.56 -22.01 -14.41
C LEU A 308 8.56 -20.88 -14.17
N LEU A 309 8.25 -20.01 -13.22
CA LEU A 309 9.03 -18.82 -12.91
C LEU A 309 9.66 -18.93 -11.51
N GLU A 310 10.85 -18.38 -11.38
CA GLU A 310 11.55 -18.19 -10.10
C GLU A 310 11.71 -16.71 -9.80
N ASP A 311 11.23 -16.25 -8.65
CA ASP A 311 11.51 -14.91 -8.14
C ASP A 311 12.87 -14.89 -7.43
N VAL A 312 13.86 -14.24 -8.03
CA VAL A 312 15.23 -14.18 -7.47
C VAL A 312 15.43 -13.01 -6.50
N LEU A 313 14.53 -12.03 -6.49
CA LEU A 313 14.66 -10.84 -5.64
C LEU A 313 13.99 -11.03 -4.27
N ARG A 314 12.97 -11.89 -4.18
CA ARG A 314 12.27 -12.18 -2.92
C ARG A 314 12.48 -13.63 -2.49
N PRO A 315 13.57 -13.96 -1.77
CA PRO A 315 13.63 -15.26 -1.12
C PRO A 315 12.49 -15.39 -0.10
N SER A 316 12.08 -16.62 0.17
CA SER A 316 11.26 -16.93 1.35
C SER A 316 12.06 -16.69 2.63
N ALA A 317 11.39 -16.65 3.79
CA ALA A 317 12.07 -16.53 5.08
C ALA A 317 13.16 -17.60 5.31
N SER A 318 13.03 -18.78 4.68
CA SER A 318 14.01 -19.86 4.72
C SER A 318 15.15 -19.73 3.69
N GLY A 319 15.24 -18.60 2.97
CA GLY A 319 16.24 -18.37 1.92
C GLY A 319 15.97 -19.12 0.61
N VAL A 320 14.86 -19.86 0.51
CA VAL A 320 14.52 -20.63 -0.70
C VAL A 320 13.87 -19.70 -1.72
N PRO A 321 14.31 -19.69 -2.99
CA PRO A 321 13.66 -18.93 -4.06
C PRO A 321 12.19 -19.32 -4.24
N ARG A 322 11.34 -18.36 -4.61
CA ARG A 322 9.92 -18.64 -4.82
C ARG A 322 9.72 -19.18 -6.22
N LEU A 323 9.26 -20.41 -6.32
CA LEU A 323 8.86 -21.03 -7.58
C LEU A 323 7.34 -20.95 -7.71
N PHE A 324 6.87 -20.51 -8.88
CA PHE A 324 5.45 -20.46 -9.19
C PHE A 324 5.19 -20.71 -10.66
N ARG A 325 3.97 -21.14 -10.97
CA ARG A 325 3.46 -21.36 -12.32
C ARG A 325 2.54 -20.21 -12.68
N LEU A 326 2.81 -19.57 -13.81
CA LEU A 326 1.94 -18.56 -14.43
C LEU A 326 1.16 -19.21 -15.58
N TYR A 327 -0.16 -19.28 -15.44
CA TYR A 327 -1.06 -19.88 -16.42
C TYR A 327 -1.61 -18.86 -17.41
N ARG A 328 -2.13 -19.33 -18.56
CA ARG A 328 -2.75 -18.49 -19.60
C ARG A 328 -3.94 -17.66 -19.11
N ASP A 329 -4.68 -18.16 -18.13
CA ASP A 329 -5.79 -17.44 -17.49
C ASP A 329 -5.34 -16.39 -16.46
N GLY A 330 -4.04 -16.15 -16.34
CA GLY A 330 -3.46 -15.20 -15.39
C GLY A 330 -3.33 -15.74 -13.97
N ARG A 331 -3.75 -16.99 -13.69
CA ARG A 331 -3.56 -17.57 -12.35
C ARG A 331 -2.07 -17.80 -12.07
N ILE A 332 -1.67 -17.44 -10.86
CA ILE A 332 -0.35 -17.72 -10.30
C ILE A 332 -0.50 -18.74 -9.19
N VAL A 333 0.11 -19.91 -9.37
CA VAL A 333 0.07 -20.99 -8.38
C VAL A 333 1.49 -21.27 -7.92
N ALA A 334 1.73 -21.22 -6.61
CA ALA A 334 3.02 -21.59 -6.06
C ALA A 334 3.35 -23.04 -6.42
N SER A 335 4.53 -23.26 -6.98
CA SER A 335 5.01 -24.62 -7.20
C SER A 335 5.58 -25.08 -5.88
N GLY A 336 4.90 -26.02 -5.23
CA GLY A 336 5.55 -26.85 -4.23
C GLY A 336 6.84 -27.39 -4.84
N ARG A 337 7.92 -27.41 -4.06
CA ARG A 337 9.21 -27.97 -4.49
C ARG A 337 8.87 -29.29 -5.17
N ALA A 338 9.11 -29.38 -6.49
CA ALA A 338 8.98 -30.64 -7.17
C ALA A 338 10.03 -31.52 -6.50
N GLY A 339 9.60 -32.33 -5.51
CA GLY A 339 10.42 -33.40 -4.99
C GLY A 339 10.88 -34.13 -6.22
N GLY A 340 12.19 -34.13 -6.46
CA GLY A 340 12.80 -34.57 -7.70
C GLY A 340 12.34 -35.98 -8.01
N GLY A 341 11.25 -36.10 -8.75
CA GLY A 341 10.95 -37.27 -9.54
C GLY A 341 11.94 -37.22 -10.68
N THR A 342 13.14 -37.72 -10.42
CA THR A 342 14.04 -38.18 -11.46
C THR A 342 13.29 -39.27 -12.21
N SER A 343 12.55 -38.88 -13.25
CA SER A 343 12.12 -39.80 -14.30
C SER A 343 13.37 -40.23 -15.03
N GLY A 344 13.95 -41.33 -14.58
CA GLY A 344 14.94 -42.11 -15.34
C GLY A 344 14.28 -42.89 -16.46
#